data_AF-A0A7W1SD20-F1
#
_entry.id   AF-A0A7W1SD20-F1
#
_cell.length_a   1.000
_cell.length_b   1.000
_cell.length_c   1.000
_cell.angle_alpha   90.00
_cell.angle_beta   90.00
_cell.angle_gamma   90.00
#
_symmetry.space_group_name_H-M   'P 1'
#
loop_
_entity.id
_entity.type
_entity.pdbx_description
1 polymer ?
#
loop_
_entity_poly.entity_id
_entity_poly.type
_entity_poly.pdbx_seq_one_letter_code
_entity_poly.pdbx_strand_id
1 'polypeptide(L)'
;MSWLLTFQIAVTALRRNLMRTMLTMRGMIIGVGAVITLVALGSGAHSAIEEQVMEAGTNLIIVSAGNRTEGGVRLGMGASSRLSEDGVTAIRGQVGGIQYVAPGLRTRSQVAAPGDNWSTSIEGTGPDLPFIRSWPLEYGAFFGPTEVTTADRVAVLGSIVRDALFGLGADPVGRTIRIGGQPFTVLGVLAPTGQSATGQDQDDVVFVPYSTVQKKMMGVTYLNNITLGAGTPTQSHSSPSRCGRCSVCGTRSSPAPPTTFVSVPWTTSSSSARSRPPRCTRCCWQLRQCRCWSEASAS
;
A
#
# COMPACT_ATOMS: atom_id res chain seq x y z
N MET A 1 -67.18 -22.60 -4.60
CA MET A 1 -67.39 -23.49 -3.44
C MET A 1 -66.64 -24.83 -3.54
N SER A 2 -65.98 -25.15 -4.65
CA SER A 2 -65.22 -26.40 -4.84
C SER A 2 -63.79 -26.38 -4.29
N TRP A 3 -63.12 -25.22 -4.26
CA TRP A 3 -61.72 -25.08 -3.80
C TRP A 3 -61.50 -25.41 -2.31
N LEU A 4 -62.50 -25.16 -1.46
CA LEU A 4 -62.41 -25.47 -0.02
C LEU A 4 -62.49 -26.98 0.24
N LEU A 5 -63.32 -27.70 -0.52
CA LEU A 5 -63.47 -29.15 -0.42
C LEU A 5 -62.22 -29.88 -0.92
N THR A 6 -61.63 -29.45 -2.04
CA THR A 6 -60.38 -30.05 -2.55
C THR A 6 -59.21 -29.83 -1.59
N PHE A 7 -59.12 -28.66 -0.96
CA PHE A 7 -58.13 -28.38 0.08
C PHE A 7 -58.31 -29.28 1.33
N GLN A 8 -59.54 -29.48 1.80
CA GLN A 8 -59.83 -30.36 2.94
C GLN A 8 -59.47 -31.82 2.66
N ILE A 9 -59.77 -32.32 1.46
CA ILE A 9 -59.39 -33.68 1.04
C ILE A 9 -57.85 -33.82 0.97
N ALA A 10 -57.14 -32.82 0.43
CA ALA A 10 -55.69 -32.82 0.37
C ALA A 10 -55.03 -32.82 1.77
N VAL A 11 -55.50 -31.99 2.71
CA VAL A 11 -55.00 -31.97 4.09
C VAL A 11 -55.23 -33.31 4.80
N THR A 12 -56.40 -33.92 4.58
CA THR A 12 -56.73 -35.22 5.18
C THR A 12 -55.85 -36.35 4.60
N ALA A 13 -55.50 -36.29 3.31
CA ALA A 13 -54.60 -37.23 2.67
C ALA A 13 -53.14 -37.07 3.16
N LEU A 14 -52.67 -35.84 3.38
CA LEU A 14 -51.34 -35.57 3.95
C LEU A 14 -51.21 -36.08 5.39
N ARG A 15 -52.26 -35.90 6.21
CA ARG A 15 -52.30 -36.41 7.60
C ARG A 15 -52.33 -37.92 7.72
N ARG A 16 -52.76 -38.66 6.70
CA ARG A 16 -52.72 -40.13 6.69
C ARG A 16 -51.31 -40.69 6.44
N ASN A 17 -50.43 -39.93 5.78
CA ASN A 17 -49.06 -40.33 5.45
C ASN A 17 -48.01 -39.39 6.07
N LEU A 18 -48.05 -39.20 7.39
CA LEU A 18 -47.21 -38.23 8.11
C LEU A 18 -45.71 -38.44 7.94
N MET A 19 -45.22 -39.68 7.95
CA MET A 19 -43.78 -39.95 7.86
C MET A 19 -43.20 -39.55 6.50
N ARG A 20 -43.93 -39.85 5.42
CA ARG A 20 -43.52 -39.50 4.06
C ARG A 20 -43.59 -38.00 3.81
N THR A 21 -44.67 -37.36 4.25
CA THR A 21 -44.88 -35.91 4.06
C THR A 21 -43.92 -35.07 4.91
N MET A 22 -43.56 -35.52 6.11
CA MET A 22 -42.54 -34.87 6.94
C MET A 22 -41.15 -34.94 6.31
N LEU A 23 -40.73 -36.12 5.80
CA LEU A 23 -39.40 -36.26 5.19
C LEU A 23 -39.25 -35.39 3.94
N THR A 24 -40.27 -35.33 3.07
CA THR A 24 -40.21 -34.51 1.87
C THR A 24 -40.24 -33.01 2.18
N MET A 25 -41.08 -32.58 3.14
CA MET A 25 -41.11 -31.17 3.56
C MET A 25 -39.78 -30.73 4.19
N ARG A 26 -39.21 -31.53 5.08
CA ARG A 26 -37.91 -31.21 5.71
C ARG A 26 -36.78 -31.16 4.68
N GLY A 27 -36.77 -32.09 3.71
CA GLY A 27 -35.79 -32.07 2.62
C GLY A 27 -35.85 -30.78 1.81
N MET A 28 -37.04 -30.31 1.47
CA MET A 28 -37.21 -29.06 0.73
C MET A 28 -36.86 -27.81 1.56
N ILE A 29 -37.26 -27.78 2.84
CA ILE A 29 -36.92 -26.68 3.76
C ILE A 29 -35.40 -26.57 3.97
N ILE A 30 -34.72 -27.69 4.22
CA ILE A 30 -33.27 -27.71 4.40
C ILE A 30 -32.56 -27.35 3.08
N GLY A 31 -33.03 -27.88 1.95
CA GLY A 31 -32.44 -27.60 0.64
C GLY A 31 -32.51 -26.12 0.27
N VAL A 32 -33.70 -25.51 0.36
CA VAL A 32 -33.87 -24.08 0.05
C VAL A 32 -33.16 -23.22 1.10
N GLY A 33 -33.21 -23.60 2.38
CA GLY A 33 -32.50 -22.91 3.46
C GLY A 33 -30.99 -22.89 3.27
N ALA A 34 -30.39 -24.01 2.87
CA ALA A 34 -28.96 -24.10 2.60
C ALA A 34 -28.53 -23.19 1.45
N VAL A 35 -29.30 -23.14 0.36
CA VAL A 35 -29.01 -22.27 -0.79
C VAL A 35 -29.11 -20.79 -0.42
N ILE A 36 -30.18 -20.38 0.29
CA ILE A 36 -30.33 -18.99 0.73
C ILE A 36 -29.19 -18.58 1.66
N THR A 37 -28.86 -19.44 2.63
CA THR A 37 -27.77 -19.18 3.58
C THR A 37 -26.43 -19.02 2.87
N LEU A 38 -26.13 -19.89 1.91
CA LEU A 38 -24.89 -19.82 1.13
C LEU A 38 -24.81 -18.52 0.32
N VAL A 39 -25.91 -18.11 -0.33
CA VAL A 39 -25.94 -16.86 -1.11
C VAL A 39 -25.77 -15.65 -0.20
N ALA A 40 -26.48 -15.60 0.93
CA ALA A 40 -26.37 -14.51 1.89
C ALA A 40 -24.97 -14.38 2.49
N LEU A 41 -24.34 -15.51 2.85
CA LEU A 41 -22.95 -15.54 3.30
C LEU A 41 -21.98 -15.10 2.21
N GLY A 42 -22.20 -15.54 0.97
CA GLY A 42 -21.37 -15.15 -0.17
C GLY A 42 -21.42 -13.66 -0.46
N SER A 43 -22.62 -13.06 -0.51
CA SER A 43 -22.77 -11.63 -0.72
C SER A 43 -22.26 -10.81 0.46
N GLY A 44 -22.51 -11.27 1.70
CA GLY A 44 -22.03 -10.59 2.91
C GLY A 44 -20.50 -10.58 2.98
N ALA A 45 -19.85 -11.70 2.69
CA ALA A 45 -18.39 -11.78 2.63
C ALA A 45 -17.82 -10.89 1.52
N HIS A 46 -18.46 -10.83 0.35
CA HIS A 46 -18.04 -9.96 -0.74
C HIS A 46 -18.08 -8.49 -0.34
N SER A 47 -19.20 -8.02 0.24
CA SER A 47 -19.32 -6.63 0.71
C SER A 47 -18.31 -6.29 1.80
N ALA A 48 -18.04 -7.20 2.75
CA ALA A 48 -17.05 -6.97 3.79
C ALA A 48 -15.62 -6.86 3.23
N ILE A 49 -15.28 -7.65 2.20
CA ILE A 49 -13.97 -7.56 1.53
C ILE A 49 -13.90 -6.25 0.72
N GLU A 50 -14.97 -5.87 0.04
CA GLU A 50 -15.03 -4.63 -0.73
C GLU A 50 -14.82 -3.39 0.15
N GLU A 51 -15.47 -3.34 1.32
CA GLU A 51 -15.29 -2.27 2.31
C GLU A 51 -13.85 -2.21 2.82
N GLN A 52 -13.25 -3.34 3.18
CA GLN A 52 -11.84 -3.40 3.60
C GLN A 52 -10.87 -2.96 2.49
N VAL A 53 -11.16 -3.28 1.22
CA VAL A 53 -10.33 -2.88 0.09
C VAL A 53 -10.48 -1.38 -0.21
N MET A 54 -11.69 -0.82 -0.04
CA MET A 54 -11.91 0.62 -0.18
C MET A 54 -11.18 1.41 0.92
N GLU A 55 -11.21 0.94 2.18
CA GLU A 55 -10.44 1.53 3.28
C GLU A 55 -8.93 1.51 3.04
N ALA A 56 -8.42 0.44 2.40
CA ALA A 56 -7.00 0.32 2.07
C ALA A 56 -6.54 1.28 0.94
N GLY A 57 -7.47 1.94 0.24
CA GLY A 57 -7.19 2.87 -0.85
C GLY A 57 -6.86 2.14 -2.16
N THR A 58 -7.77 2.19 -3.13
CA THR A 58 -7.69 1.46 -4.42
C THR A 58 -6.56 1.89 -5.37
N ASN A 59 -5.68 2.81 -4.96
CA ASN A 59 -4.61 3.32 -5.83
C ASN A 59 -3.34 3.75 -5.07
N LEU A 60 -2.98 2.98 -4.05
CA LEU A 60 -1.84 3.26 -3.18
C LEU A 60 -0.66 2.33 -3.49
N ILE A 61 0.51 2.91 -3.78
CA ILE A 61 1.76 2.17 -3.98
C ILE A 61 2.73 2.55 -2.85
N ILE A 62 3.16 1.57 -2.05
CA ILE A 62 4.15 1.77 -0.99
C ILE A 62 5.50 1.26 -1.48
N VAL A 63 6.48 2.15 -1.60
CA VAL A 63 7.87 1.81 -1.85
C VAL A 63 8.58 1.78 -0.50
N SER A 64 8.94 0.60 -0.01
CA SER A 64 9.70 0.45 1.23
C SER A 64 11.20 0.33 0.95
N ALA A 65 12.01 0.87 1.87
CA ALA A 65 13.45 0.67 1.85
C ALA A 65 13.76 -0.80 2.13
N GLY A 66 14.57 -1.42 1.26
CA GLY A 66 14.96 -2.82 1.40
C GLY A 66 15.89 -3.08 2.60
N ASN A 67 16.28 -4.33 2.77
CA ASN A 67 17.22 -4.76 3.81
C ASN A 67 18.64 -4.27 3.50
N ARG A 68 19.41 -3.98 4.57
CA ARG A 68 20.83 -3.63 4.48
C ARG A 68 21.67 -4.73 5.11
N THR A 69 22.68 -5.21 4.41
CA THR A 69 23.73 -6.06 5.00
C THR A 69 25.02 -5.27 5.01
N GLU A 70 25.58 -5.01 6.18
CA GLU A 70 26.83 -4.28 6.35
C GLU A 70 27.73 -5.02 7.34
N GLY A 71 28.98 -5.29 6.95
CA GLY A 71 29.96 -5.95 7.82
C GLY A 71 29.56 -7.35 8.31
N GLY A 72 28.68 -8.07 7.61
CA GLY A 72 28.16 -9.39 8.03
C GLY A 72 26.91 -9.34 8.91
N VAL A 73 26.46 -8.15 9.34
CA VAL A 73 25.19 -7.96 10.05
C VAL A 73 24.07 -7.76 9.03
N ARG A 74 23.04 -8.61 9.08
CA ARG A 74 21.81 -8.45 8.29
C ARG A 74 20.82 -7.61 9.07
N LEU A 75 20.64 -6.36 8.64
CA LEU A 75 19.60 -5.48 9.17
C LEU A 75 18.28 -5.73 8.43
N GLY A 76 17.17 -5.63 9.15
CA GLY A 76 15.82 -5.89 8.65
C GLY A 76 15.34 -4.94 7.55
N MET A 77 14.09 -5.12 7.12
CA MET A 77 13.41 -4.23 6.19
C MET A 77 13.40 -2.79 6.76
N GLY A 78 13.65 -1.78 5.92
CA GLY A 78 13.74 -0.38 6.36
C GLY A 78 15.14 0.08 6.80
N ALA A 79 16.13 -0.81 6.86
CA ALA A 79 17.49 -0.46 7.28
C ALA A 79 18.40 0.08 6.16
N SER A 80 17.95 0.04 4.90
CA SER A 80 18.70 0.64 3.80
C SER A 80 18.49 2.14 3.74
N SER A 81 19.60 2.88 3.75
CA SER A 81 19.60 4.35 3.65
C SER A 81 19.57 4.86 2.21
N ARG A 82 19.07 4.05 1.26
CA ARG A 82 19.11 4.36 -0.18
C ARG A 82 17.94 5.21 -0.66
N LEU A 83 16.86 5.25 0.12
CA LEU A 83 15.70 6.10 -0.17
C LEU A 83 16.01 7.51 0.34
N SER A 84 16.22 8.45 -0.58
CA SER A 84 16.53 9.84 -0.27
C SER A 84 15.42 10.79 -0.74
N GLU A 85 15.44 12.01 -0.24
CA GLU A 85 14.54 13.09 -0.66
C GLU A 85 14.67 13.44 -2.15
N ASP A 86 15.88 13.31 -2.72
CA ASP A 86 16.10 13.48 -4.16
C ASP A 86 15.29 12.46 -4.98
N GLY A 87 15.18 11.23 -4.48
CA GLY A 87 14.37 10.19 -5.09
C GLY A 87 12.87 10.54 -5.12
N VAL A 88 12.37 11.16 -4.06
CA VAL A 88 10.99 11.65 -3.97
C VAL A 88 10.71 12.70 -5.04
N THR A 89 11.63 13.66 -5.18
CA THR A 89 11.53 14.74 -6.18
C THR A 89 11.62 14.20 -7.61
N ALA A 90 12.52 13.24 -7.86
CA ALA A 90 12.64 12.58 -9.15
C ALA A 90 11.36 11.80 -9.51
N ILE A 91 10.76 11.07 -8.57
CA ILE A 91 9.50 10.35 -8.79
C ILE A 91 8.37 11.33 -9.15
N ARG A 92 8.25 12.44 -8.42
CA ARG A 92 7.23 13.46 -8.68
C ARG A 92 7.39 14.12 -10.07
N GLY A 93 8.62 14.28 -10.57
CA GLY A 93 8.88 14.92 -11.86
C GLY A 93 8.91 14.00 -13.08
N GLN A 94 9.29 12.72 -12.91
CA GLN A 94 9.56 11.81 -14.04
C GLN A 94 8.47 10.76 -14.27
N VAL A 95 7.68 10.42 -13.25
CA VAL A 95 6.66 9.36 -13.36
C VAL A 95 5.29 9.99 -13.59
N GLY A 96 4.76 9.85 -14.81
CA GLY A 96 3.39 10.25 -15.14
C GLY A 96 2.36 9.36 -14.43
N GLY A 97 1.22 9.95 -14.04
CA GLY A 97 0.09 9.23 -13.42
C GLY A 97 0.08 9.21 -11.89
N ILE A 98 1.11 9.74 -11.23
CA ILE A 98 1.13 9.92 -9.78
C ILE A 98 0.55 11.30 -9.44
N GLN A 99 -0.48 11.32 -8.60
CA GLN A 99 -1.12 12.57 -8.17
C GLN A 99 -0.50 13.11 -6.88
N TYR A 100 -0.14 12.23 -5.95
CA TYR A 100 0.35 12.58 -4.63
C TYR A 100 1.55 11.72 -4.23
N VAL A 101 2.52 12.33 -3.57
CA VAL A 101 3.75 11.65 -3.12
C VAL A 101 4.03 12.07 -1.68
N ALA A 102 3.97 11.10 -0.76
CA ALA A 102 4.29 11.32 0.64
C ALA A 102 5.53 10.51 1.02
N PRO A 103 6.67 11.14 1.35
CA PRO A 103 7.77 10.46 2.02
C PRO A 103 7.30 10.00 3.40
N GLY A 104 7.89 8.91 3.89
CA GLY A 104 7.57 8.39 5.21
C GLY A 104 8.80 7.89 5.96
N LEU A 105 8.85 8.28 7.24
CA LEU A 105 9.89 7.92 8.19
C LEU A 105 9.22 7.51 9.49
N ARG A 106 9.35 6.24 9.88
CA ARG A 106 8.71 5.74 11.11
C ARG A 106 9.72 5.64 12.24
N THR A 107 9.35 6.14 13.40
CA THR A 107 10.09 5.99 14.67
C THR A 107 9.13 5.70 15.80
N ARG A 108 9.64 5.18 16.92
CA ARG A 108 8.85 5.01 18.13
C ARG A 108 9.42 5.89 19.22
N SER A 109 8.56 6.63 19.91
CA SER A 109 8.97 7.46 21.04
C SER A 109 7.81 7.66 22.00
N GLN A 110 8.15 8.05 23.22
CA GLN A 110 7.15 8.43 24.21
C GLN A 110 6.71 9.87 23.96
N VAL A 111 5.40 10.06 23.98
CA VAL A 111 4.72 11.35 23.92
C VAL A 111 4.19 11.65 25.32
N ALA A 112 4.46 12.84 25.83
CA ALA A 112 4.02 13.29 27.13
C ALA A 112 3.24 14.61 27.01
N ALA A 113 2.11 14.66 27.70
CA ALA A 113 1.31 15.87 27.92
C ALA A 113 1.36 16.24 29.42
N PRO A 114 0.86 17.42 29.83
CA PRO A 114 0.76 17.76 31.24
C PRO A 114 -0.21 16.82 31.98
N GLY A 115 0.31 15.78 32.62
CA GLY A 115 -0.45 14.81 33.42
C GLY A 115 -0.23 13.36 33.00
N ASP A 116 -0.20 13.11 31.69
CA ASP A 116 -0.17 11.76 31.12
C ASP A 116 0.97 11.56 30.12
N ASN A 117 1.34 10.30 29.90
CA ASN A 117 2.31 9.89 28.90
C ASN A 117 1.87 8.61 28.19
N TRP A 118 2.21 8.52 26.90
CA TRP A 118 1.84 7.40 26.05
C TRP A 118 2.98 7.06 25.09
N SER A 119 3.20 5.77 24.81
CA SER A 119 4.27 5.32 23.91
C SER A 119 3.68 4.90 22.57
N THR A 120 3.91 5.71 21.54
CA THR A 120 3.26 5.59 20.23
C THR A 120 4.27 5.60 19.09
N SER A 121 3.80 5.25 17.89
CA SER A 121 4.57 5.36 16.66
C SER A 121 4.52 6.80 16.14
N ILE A 122 5.66 7.44 15.95
CA ILE A 122 5.77 8.72 15.25
C ILE A 122 6.06 8.45 13.78
N GLU A 123 5.21 8.98 12.92
CA GLU A 123 5.33 8.90 11.48
C GLU A 123 5.66 10.28 10.92
N GLY A 124 6.91 10.45 10.49
CA GLY A 124 7.38 11.58 9.72
C GLY A 124 6.83 11.50 8.30
N THR A 125 5.95 12.43 7.89
CA THR A 125 5.33 12.41 6.57
C THR A 125 5.28 13.78 5.90
N GLY A 126 4.80 13.83 4.66
CA GLY A 126 4.52 15.05 3.89
C GLY A 126 3.05 15.47 3.95
N PRO A 127 2.71 16.67 3.46
CA PRO A 127 1.35 17.24 3.50
C PRO A 127 0.34 16.43 2.67
N ASP A 128 0.83 15.64 1.73
CA ASP A 128 0.01 14.90 0.76
C ASP A 128 -0.62 13.61 1.35
N LEU A 129 -0.14 13.13 2.51
CA LEU A 129 -0.56 11.84 3.08
C LEU A 129 -2.07 11.72 3.36
N PRO A 130 -2.73 12.68 4.03
CA PRO A 130 -4.18 12.58 4.29
C PRO A 130 -5.00 12.53 2.99
N PHE A 131 -4.53 13.14 1.90
CA PHE A 131 -5.18 13.05 0.60
C PHE A 131 -5.00 11.68 -0.06
N ILE A 132 -3.85 11.03 0.14
CA ILE A 132 -3.60 9.67 -0.36
C ILE A 132 -4.47 8.64 0.37
N ARG A 133 -4.59 8.77 1.70
CA ARG A 133 -5.31 7.79 2.54
C ARG A 133 -6.76 8.17 2.82
N SER A 134 -7.23 9.30 2.28
CA SER A 134 -8.59 9.82 2.50
C SER A 134 -8.98 9.94 3.98
N TRP A 135 -8.02 10.30 4.83
CA TRP A 135 -8.26 10.42 6.27
C TRP A 135 -8.91 11.77 6.60
N PRO A 136 -10.14 11.78 7.16
CA PRO A 136 -10.75 13.02 7.60
C PRO A 136 -10.06 13.55 8.86
N LEU A 137 -10.02 14.87 9.00
CA LEU A 137 -9.58 15.55 10.21
C LEU A 137 -10.80 15.78 11.11
N GLU A 138 -10.66 15.51 12.41
CA GLU A 138 -11.71 15.79 13.40
C GLU A 138 -11.57 17.23 13.94
N TYR A 139 -10.35 17.63 14.27
CA TYR A 139 -10.04 18.96 14.80
C TYR A 139 -8.82 19.57 14.11
N GLY A 140 -8.83 20.90 13.96
CA GLY A 140 -7.71 21.67 13.44
C GLY A 140 -7.42 21.42 11.96
N ALA A 141 -6.13 21.42 11.59
CA ALA A 141 -5.68 21.23 10.22
C ALA A 141 -4.47 20.30 10.15
N PHE A 142 -4.22 19.74 8.96
CA PHE A 142 -2.94 19.08 8.67
C PHE A 142 -1.86 20.12 8.37
N PHE A 143 -0.59 19.77 8.55
CA PHE A 143 0.52 20.67 8.23
C PHE A 143 0.70 20.81 6.71
N GLY A 144 1.20 21.97 6.27
CA GLY A 144 1.41 22.30 4.87
C GLY A 144 2.87 22.08 4.41
N PRO A 145 3.17 22.46 3.15
CA PRO A 145 4.53 22.37 2.60
C PRO A 145 5.51 23.37 3.23
N THR A 146 5.02 24.47 3.80
CA THR A 146 5.84 25.48 4.47
C THR A 146 6.47 24.89 5.73
N GLU A 147 5.67 24.23 6.57
CA GLU A 147 6.09 23.60 7.82
C GLU A 147 7.10 22.48 7.57
N VAL A 148 6.97 21.78 6.45
CA VAL A 148 7.96 20.79 6.00
C VAL A 148 9.28 21.47 5.63
N THR A 149 9.24 22.59 4.92
CA THR A 149 10.47 23.27 4.45
C THR A 149 11.24 23.90 5.63
N THR A 150 10.53 24.52 6.57
CA THR A 150 11.08 25.12 7.80
C THR A 150 11.44 24.09 8.87
N ALA A 151 11.01 22.84 8.69
CA ALA A 151 11.11 21.77 9.68
C ALA A 151 10.50 22.19 11.02
N ASP A 152 9.27 22.72 10.99
CA ASP A 152 8.57 23.20 12.17
C ASP A 152 8.21 22.08 13.15
N ARG A 153 8.14 22.43 14.43
CA ARG A 153 7.83 21.48 15.52
C ARG A 153 6.32 21.38 15.71
N VAL A 154 5.65 20.88 14.69
CA VAL A 154 4.20 20.67 14.69
C VAL A 154 3.89 19.18 14.67
N ALA A 155 2.76 18.80 15.27
CA ALA A 155 2.29 17.41 15.32
C ALA A 155 0.79 17.34 15.07
N VAL A 156 0.36 16.28 14.38
CA VAL A 156 -1.04 15.90 14.21
C VAL A 156 -1.24 14.55 14.91
N LEU A 157 -2.25 14.44 15.76
CA LEU A 157 -2.49 13.27 16.59
C LEU A 157 -3.51 12.32 15.96
N GLY A 158 -3.33 11.01 16.16
CA GLY A 158 -4.40 10.04 15.99
C GLY A 158 -5.41 10.08 17.14
N SER A 159 -6.59 9.51 16.91
CA SER A 159 -7.72 9.52 17.86
C SER A 159 -7.34 8.87 19.21
N ILE A 160 -6.67 7.72 19.18
CA ILE A 160 -6.22 6.98 20.38
C ILE A 160 -5.20 7.79 21.18
N VAL A 161 -4.25 8.43 20.50
CA VAL A 161 -3.21 9.24 21.17
C VAL A 161 -3.81 10.49 21.79
N ARG A 162 -4.80 11.13 21.14
CA ARG A 162 -5.56 12.22 21.74
C ARG A 162 -6.23 11.75 23.03
N ASP A 163 -6.98 10.66 22.96
CA ASP A 163 -7.79 10.17 24.08
C ASP A 163 -6.91 9.73 25.27
N ALA A 164 -5.75 9.14 24.99
CA ALA A 164 -4.78 8.75 26.01
C ALA A 164 -4.08 9.93 26.70
N LEU A 165 -3.89 11.06 26.00
CA LEU A 165 -3.13 12.21 26.53
C LEU A 165 -3.99 13.33 27.09
N PHE A 166 -5.21 13.51 26.57
CA PHE A 166 -6.09 14.64 26.91
C PHE A 166 -7.47 14.21 27.41
N GLY A 167 -7.77 12.91 27.39
CA GLY A 167 -9.09 12.36 27.71
C GLY A 167 -10.01 12.30 26.48
N LEU A 168 -11.09 11.52 26.62
CA LEU A 168 -12.04 11.24 25.55
C LEU A 168 -12.65 12.53 24.99
N GLY A 169 -12.40 12.79 23.69
CA GLY A 169 -13.04 13.88 22.94
C GLY A 169 -12.59 15.30 23.30
N ALA A 170 -11.47 15.46 24.02
CA ALA A 170 -10.89 16.78 24.29
C ALA A 170 -10.23 17.37 23.04
N ASP A 171 -10.31 18.69 22.83
CA ASP A 171 -9.61 19.38 21.74
C ASP A 171 -8.16 19.75 22.17
N PRO A 172 -7.13 19.11 21.59
CA PRO A 172 -5.73 19.39 21.92
C PRO A 172 -5.10 20.47 21.01
N VAL A 173 -5.83 21.04 20.06
CA VAL A 173 -5.27 22.01 19.10
C VAL A 173 -4.66 23.21 19.81
N GLY A 174 -3.45 23.58 19.41
CA GLY A 174 -2.67 24.67 20.00
C GLY A 174 -1.92 24.31 21.29
N ARG A 175 -2.16 23.13 21.87
CA ARG A 175 -1.42 22.69 23.07
C ARG A 175 -0.03 22.18 22.70
N THR A 176 0.91 22.31 23.63
CA THR A 176 2.26 21.77 23.48
C THR A 176 2.35 20.38 24.09
N ILE A 177 2.82 19.41 23.31
CA ILE A 177 3.16 18.05 23.73
C ILE A 177 4.68 17.86 23.66
N ARG A 178 5.21 16.89 24.40
CA ARG A 178 6.64 16.56 24.37
C ARG A 178 6.83 15.19 23.73
N ILE A 179 7.55 15.14 22.61
CA ILE A 179 7.90 13.89 21.92
C ILE A 179 9.40 13.68 22.10
N GLY A 180 9.81 12.58 22.74
CA GLY A 180 11.23 12.30 22.99
C GLY A 180 11.95 13.45 23.73
N GLY A 181 11.25 14.14 24.62
CA GLY A 181 11.77 15.27 25.41
C GLY A 181 11.72 16.64 24.73
N GLN A 182 11.41 16.73 23.43
CA GLN A 182 11.30 18.00 22.69
C GLN A 182 9.86 18.50 22.61
N PRO A 183 9.60 19.81 22.74
CA PRO A 183 8.26 20.37 22.62
C PRO A 183 7.79 20.45 21.15
N PHE A 184 6.55 20.06 20.90
CA PHE A 184 5.81 20.14 19.64
C PHE A 184 4.43 20.75 19.89
N THR A 185 3.95 21.56 18.96
CA THR A 185 2.60 22.14 19.01
C THR A 185 1.64 21.27 18.23
N VAL A 186 0.48 20.94 18.81
CA VAL A 186 -0.55 20.16 18.15
C VAL A 186 -1.33 21.06 17.18
N LEU A 187 -1.38 20.67 15.91
CA LEU A 187 -2.03 21.43 14.84
C LEU A 187 -3.42 20.88 14.48
N GLY A 188 -3.62 19.58 14.69
CA GLY A 188 -4.88 18.90 14.42
C GLY A 188 -4.93 17.48 14.98
N VAL A 189 -6.11 16.88 14.85
CA VAL A 189 -6.38 15.48 15.20
C VAL A 189 -7.10 14.82 14.04
N LEU A 190 -6.69 13.60 13.69
CA LEU A 190 -7.38 12.78 12.70
C LEU A 190 -8.64 12.16 13.31
N ALA A 191 -9.68 12.06 12.48
CA ALA A 191 -10.87 11.32 12.84
C ALA A 191 -10.52 9.83 13.03
N PRO A 192 -11.20 9.14 13.97
CA PRO A 192 -10.96 7.73 14.20
C PRO A 192 -11.26 6.94 12.92
N THR A 193 -10.24 6.24 12.43
CA THR A 193 -10.41 5.26 11.35
C THR A 193 -10.60 3.94 12.07
N GLY A 194 -11.80 3.36 11.99
CA GLY A 194 -12.20 2.20 12.79
C GLY A 194 -11.14 1.11 12.92
N GLN A 195 -11.22 0.32 14.00
CA GLN A 195 -10.21 -0.70 14.28
C GLN A 195 -10.00 -1.62 13.07
N SER A 196 -8.74 -1.76 12.64
CA SER A 196 -8.41 -2.75 11.63
C SER A 196 -8.83 -4.13 12.14
N ALA A 197 -9.45 -4.94 11.27
CA ALA A 197 -9.82 -6.33 11.57
C ALA A 197 -8.63 -7.20 12.06
N THR A 198 -7.39 -6.71 11.92
CA THR A 198 -6.14 -7.38 12.33
C THR A 198 -5.63 -6.95 13.72
N GLY A 199 -6.35 -6.06 14.44
CA GLY A 199 -5.97 -5.64 15.79
C GLY A 199 -4.68 -4.79 15.87
N GLN A 200 -4.24 -4.25 14.74
CA GLN A 200 -3.23 -3.18 14.69
C GLN A 200 -3.98 -1.85 14.72
N ASP A 201 -3.84 -1.11 15.81
CA ASP A 201 -4.44 0.21 15.97
C ASP A 201 -3.82 1.19 14.97
N GLN A 202 -4.52 1.41 13.85
CA GLN A 202 -4.10 2.38 12.82
C GLN A 202 -4.10 3.82 13.35
N ASP A 203 -4.84 4.04 14.44
CA ASP A 203 -5.02 5.32 15.10
C ASP A 203 -3.99 5.59 16.22
N ASP A 204 -3.14 4.62 16.59
CA ASP A 204 -2.04 4.81 17.56
C ASP A 204 -0.77 5.32 16.84
N VAL A 205 -0.88 6.53 16.28
CA VAL A 205 0.19 7.17 15.52
C VAL A 205 0.15 8.69 15.70
N VAL A 206 1.34 9.30 15.65
CA VAL A 206 1.51 10.77 15.62
C VAL A 206 2.21 11.17 14.34
N PHE A 207 1.59 12.06 13.57
CA PHE A 207 2.16 12.57 12.33
C PHE A 207 2.94 13.85 12.57
N VAL A 208 4.16 13.88 12.06
CA VAL A 208 5.08 15.02 12.15
C VAL A 208 5.65 15.27 10.75
N PRO A 209 6.09 16.49 10.38
CA PRO A 209 6.81 16.70 9.14
C PRO A 209 8.06 15.79 9.05
N TYR A 210 8.26 15.11 7.92
CA TYR A 210 9.41 14.19 7.75
C TYR A 210 10.76 14.89 7.97
N SER A 211 10.88 16.15 7.54
CA SER A 211 12.08 16.97 7.69
C SER A 211 12.41 17.24 9.17
N THR A 212 11.39 17.38 10.01
CA THR A 212 11.53 17.55 11.45
C THR A 212 12.03 16.28 12.12
N VAL A 213 11.49 15.12 11.73
CA VAL A 213 11.96 13.82 12.26
C VAL A 213 13.42 13.57 11.83
N GLN A 214 13.76 13.84 10.57
CA GLN A 214 15.11 13.70 10.04
C GLN A 214 16.12 14.60 10.76
N LYS A 215 15.84 15.91 10.84
CA LYS A 215 16.81 16.91 11.36
C LYS A 215 16.84 16.99 12.88
N LYS A 216 15.69 16.91 13.56
CA LYS A 216 15.57 17.20 15.00
C LYS A 216 15.49 15.96 15.87
N MET A 217 15.01 14.82 15.36
CA MET A 217 14.84 13.60 16.16
C MET A 217 15.93 12.56 15.91
N MET A 218 16.15 12.18 14.64
CA MET A 218 17.07 11.07 14.30
C MET A 218 18.45 11.51 13.81
N GLY A 219 18.59 12.71 13.24
CA GLY A 219 19.84 13.14 12.59
C GLY A 219 20.20 12.32 11.34
N VAL A 220 19.20 11.79 10.63
CA VAL A 220 19.39 10.95 9.43
C VAL A 220 18.88 11.63 8.17
N THR A 221 19.45 11.28 7.02
CA THR A 221 19.09 11.83 5.70
C THR A 221 18.28 10.87 4.82
N TYR A 222 17.99 9.67 5.30
CA TYR A 222 17.24 8.65 4.56
C TYR A 222 15.76 8.59 4.96
N LEU A 223 14.98 7.91 4.14
CA LEU A 223 13.55 7.63 4.33
C LEU A 223 13.32 6.12 4.44
N ASN A 224 12.30 5.70 5.18
CA ASN A 224 11.97 4.28 5.36
C ASN A 224 11.00 3.78 4.29
N ASN A 225 10.06 4.63 3.89
CA ASN A 225 9.13 4.34 2.81
C ASN A 225 8.75 5.62 2.05
N ILE A 226 8.20 5.45 0.86
CA ILE A 226 7.53 6.48 0.08
C ILE A 226 6.17 5.92 -0.28
N THR A 227 5.12 6.67 0.05
CA THR A 227 3.75 6.33 -0.32
C THR A 227 3.34 7.17 -1.51
N LEU A 228 2.83 6.53 -2.55
CA LEU A 228 2.40 7.15 -3.79
C LEU A 228 0.89 6.93 -3.96
N GLY A 229 0.17 8.01 -4.24
CA GLY A 229 -1.22 7.96 -4.69
C GLY A 229 -1.28 8.12 -6.20
N ALA A 230 -1.74 7.09 -6.90
CA ALA A 230 -1.95 7.16 -8.34
C ALA A 230 -3.32 7.81 -8.65
N GLY A 231 -3.36 8.70 -9.64
CA GLY A 231 -4.59 9.31 -10.13
C GLY A 231 -5.18 8.45 -11.25
N THR A 232 -6.31 7.77 -10.99
CA THR A 232 -7.07 6.89 -11.90
C THR A 232 -6.28 5.75 -12.61
N PRO A 233 -6.87 4.55 -12.75
CA PRO A 233 -6.16 3.35 -13.21
C PRO A 233 -5.83 3.29 -14.73
N THR A 234 -6.10 4.35 -15.52
CA THR A 234 -6.01 4.28 -16.98
C THR A 234 -4.59 4.10 -17.54
N GLN A 235 -3.51 4.22 -16.75
CA GLN A 235 -2.14 4.10 -17.27
C GLN A 235 -1.20 3.17 -16.47
N SER A 236 -1.74 2.24 -15.67
CA SER A 236 -0.87 1.28 -14.94
C SER A 236 -0.61 -0.03 -15.70
N HIS A 237 -1.06 -0.16 -16.96
CA HIS A 237 -0.69 -1.26 -17.84
C HIS A 237 0.36 -0.79 -18.85
N SER A 238 1.60 -1.24 -18.62
CA SER A 238 2.78 -1.11 -19.48
C SER A 238 3.38 0.30 -19.62
N SER A 239 4.32 0.62 -18.72
CA SER A 239 5.52 1.33 -19.17
C SER A 239 6.58 0.28 -19.47
N PRO A 240 6.79 -0.14 -20.73
CA PRO A 240 8.02 -0.82 -21.07
C PRO A 240 9.14 0.16 -20.73
N SER A 241 10.12 -0.31 -19.97
CA SER A 241 11.39 0.38 -19.78
C SER A 241 11.81 1.06 -21.08
N ARG A 242 11.71 2.40 -21.12
CA ARG A 242 12.52 3.21 -22.03
C ARG A 242 13.96 3.07 -21.54
N CYS A 243 14.55 1.91 -21.81
CA CYS A 243 15.99 1.82 -21.99
C CYS A 243 16.31 2.87 -23.05
N GLY A 244 17.05 3.89 -22.61
CA GLY A 244 17.48 4.99 -23.44
C GLY A 244 17.98 4.46 -24.78
N ARG A 245 17.46 5.07 -25.84
CA ARG A 245 18.01 4.96 -27.17
C ARG A 245 19.49 5.34 -27.11
N CYS A 246 20.38 4.35 -27.09
CA CYS A 246 21.77 4.57 -27.45
C CYS A 246 21.79 5.03 -28.91
N SER A 247 22.13 6.28 -29.13
CA SER A 247 22.22 6.93 -30.45
C SER A 247 23.34 6.37 -31.36
N VAL A 248 23.99 5.26 -30.97
CA VAL A 248 25.17 4.70 -31.66
C VAL A 248 24.85 3.49 -32.55
N CYS A 249 23.68 2.86 -32.42
CA CYS A 249 23.30 1.74 -33.29
C CYS A 249 21.97 2.05 -33.98
N GLY A 250 22.06 2.65 -35.17
CA GLY A 250 20.93 2.82 -36.07
C GLY A 250 20.53 1.50 -36.71
N THR A 251 19.70 0.70 -36.04
CA THR A 251 18.92 -0.36 -36.70
C THR A 251 17.50 -0.39 -36.15
N ARG A 252 16.53 -0.18 -37.06
CA ARG A 252 15.09 -0.34 -36.81
C ARG A 252 14.81 -1.79 -36.42
N SER A 253 14.15 -2.02 -35.29
CA SER A 253 13.41 -3.24 -35.06
C SER A 253 12.03 -3.12 -35.73
N SER A 254 11.78 -3.94 -36.75
CA SER A 254 10.43 -4.18 -37.27
C SER A 254 9.64 -5.08 -36.31
N PRO A 255 8.30 -4.96 -36.23
CA PRO A 255 7.49 -5.76 -35.32
C PRO A 255 7.27 -7.17 -35.91
N ALA A 256 7.45 -8.20 -35.09
CA ALA A 256 7.07 -9.57 -35.44
C ALA A 256 5.56 -9.79 -35.20
N PRO A 257 4.84 -10.49 -36.10
CA PRO A 257 3.45 -10.86 -35.88
C PRO A 257 3.30 -12.11 -34.98
N PRO A 258 2.13 -12.35 -34.37
CA PRO A 258 1.90 -13.46 -33.45
C PRO A 258 1.53 -14.75 -34.19
N THR A 259 1.59 -15.87 -33.46
CA THR A 259 1.19 -17.26 -33.83
C THR A 259 2.15 -17.96 -34.79
N THR A 260 2.75 -19.09 -34.42
CA THR A 260 2.11 -20.41 -34.52
C THR A 260 2.85 -21.43 -33.64
N PHE A 261 2.09 -22.17 -32.83
CA PHE A 261 2.50 -23.38 -32.13
C PHE A 261 2.90 -24.45 -33.17
N VAL A 262 4.14 -24.94 -33.14
CA VAL A 262 4.52 -26.18 -33.83
C VAL A 262 5.12 -27.14 -32.80
N SER A 263 4.38 -28.21 -32.56
CA SER A 263 4.77 -29.41 -31.82
C SER A 263 5.91 -30.14 -32.51
N VAL A 264 6.94 -30.53 -31.75
CA VAL A 264 7.97 -31.49 -32.20
C VAL A 264 7.93 -32.73 -31.30
N PRO A 265 7.85 -33.95 -31.86
CA PRO A 265 7.71 -35.18 -31.09
C PRO A 265 9.06 -35.75 -30.64
N TRP A 266 8.99 -36.61 -29.62
CA TRP A 266 10.08 -37.41 -29.05
C TRP A 266 10.61 -38.49 -30.02
N THR A 267 11.93 -38.58 -30.18
CA THR A 267 12.62 -39.85 -30.49
C THR A 267 14.05 -39.87 -29.92
N THR A 268 14.33 -40.94 -29.19
CA THR A 268 15.63 -41.43 -28.71
C THR A 268 16.45 -42.09 -29.82
N SER A 269 17.76 -41.80 -29.94
CA SER A 269 18.85 -42.80 -30.00
C SER A 269 20.22 -42.21 -30.41
N SER A 270 21.23 -42.51 -29.58
CA SER A 270 22.63 -42.88 -29.85
C SER A 270 23.54 -42.17 -30.89
N SER A 271 24.72 -41.82 -30.36
CA SER A 271 26.09 -41.90 -30.93
C SER A 271 26.65 -40.82 -31.89
N SER A 272 27.68 -40.15 -31.36
CA SER A 272 28.92 -39.65 -31.98
C SER A 272 28.87 -38.65 -33.16
N ALA A 273 29.17 -37.37 -32.89
CA ALA A 273 30.18 -36.58 -33.62
C ALA A 273 30.33 -35.14 -33.07
N ARG A 274 31.46 -34.91 -32.39
CA ARG A 274 32.33 -33.72 -32.41
C ARG A 274 31.84 -32.49 -33.22
N SER A 275 31.43 -31.39 -32.56
CA SER A 275 31.65 -30.01 -33.04
C SER A 275 31.50 -28.97 -31.91
N ARG A 276 32.39 -27.97 -31.93
CA ARG A 276 32.60 -26.93 -30.90
C ARG A 276 31.60 -25.76 -31.06
N PRO A 277 31.20 -25.07 -29.97
CA PRO A 277 30.41 -23.84 -30.05
C PRO A 277 31.28 -22.60 -30.39
N PRO A 278 30.69 -21.58 -31.04
CA PRO A 278 31.42 -20.39 -31.49
C PRO A 278 31.74 -19.41 -30.35
N ARG A 279 32.91 -18.80 -30.49
CA ARG A 279 33.59 -17.90 -29.54
C ARG A 279 32.96 -16.50 -29.52
N CYS A 280 32.46 -16.08 -28.36
CA CYS A 280 32.42 -14.67 -27.95
C CYS A 280 33.51 -14.47 -26.89
N THR A 281 34.74 -14.24 -27.34
CA THR A 281 35.87 -13.88 -26.46
C THR A 281 36.91 -13.15 -27.30
N ARG A 282 36.77 -11.81 -27.36
CA ARG A 282 37.84 -10.82 -27.68
C ARG A 282 37.20 -9.43 -27.82
N CYS A 283 37.23 -8.64 -26.74
CA CYS A 283 37.37 -7.17 -26.72
C CYS A 283 37.04 -6.57 -25.34
N CYS A 284 37.46 -7.23 -24.25
CA CYS A 284 37.60 -6.56 -22.96
C CYS A 284 38.91 -7.00 -22.34
N TRP A 285 40.01 -6.51 -22.90
CA TRP A 285 41.25 -6.32 -22.17
C TRP A 285 42.09 -5.29 -22.94
N GLN A 286 42.52 -4.27 -22.22
CA GLN A 286 43.49 -3.23 -22.56
C GLN A 286 43.05 -1.92 -23.25
N LEU A 287 43.43 -0.84 -22.56
CA LEU A 287 43.56 0.60 -22.90
C LEU A 287 42.32 1.44 -22.56
N ARG A 288 42.29 2.05 -21.36
CA ARG A 288 42.78 3.41 -21.04
C ARG A 288 42.08 4.51 -21.85
N GLN A 289 41.38 5.37 -21.09
CA GLN A 289 40.83 6.69 -21.43
C GLN A 289 39.46 6.72 -22.14
N CYS A 290 38.42 7.01 -21.36
CA CYS A 290 37.28 7.81 -21.80
C CYS A 290 36.90 8.76 -20.66
N ARG A 291 37.33 10.01 -20.76
CA ARG A 291 36.83 11.13 -19.98
C ARG A 291 35.39 11.40 -20.43
N CYS A 292 34.43 11.50 -19.51
CA CYS A 292 33.16 12.17 -19.82
C CYS A 292 33.43 13.67 -19.83
N TRP A 293 33.37 14.28 -21.01
CA TRP A 293 33.31 15.72 -21.18
C TRP A 293 31.85 16.15 -21.05
N SER A 294 31.56 16.99 -20.07
CA SER A 294 30.36 17.82 -20.03
C SER A 294 30.61 19.04 -20.89
N GLU A 295 29.84 19.22 -21.96
CA GLU A 295 29.81 20.49 -22.68
C GLU A 295 28.41 21.10 -22.61
N ALA A 296 28.41 22.31 -22.05
CA ALA A 296 27.33 23.25 -22.04
C ALA A 296 27.28 24.03 -23.36
N SER A 297 26.08 24.34 -23.84
CA SER A 297 25.69 25.55 -24.60
C SER A 297 24.25 25.32 -25.09
N ALA A 298 23.24 26.06 -24.61
CA ALA A 298 22.93 27.45 -24.94
C ALA A 298 22.69 27.69 -26.43
N SER A 299 21.43 27.58 -26.83
CA SER A 299 20.72 28.50 -27.74
C SER A 299 19.23 28.41 -27.45
#